data_AF-A0A7X3HQ79-F1
#
_entry.id   AF-A0A7X3HQ79-F1
#
_cell.length_a   1.000
_cell.length_b   1.000
_cell.length_c   1.000
_cell.angle_alpha   90.00
_cell.angle_beta   90.00
_cell.angle_gamma   90.00
#
_symmetry.space_group_name_H-M   'P 1'
#
loop_
_entity.id
_entity.type
_entity.pdbx_description
1 polymer ?
#
loop_
_entity_poly.entity_id
_entity_poly.type
_entity_poly.pdbx_seq_one_letter_code
_entity_poly.pdbx_strand_id
1 'polypeptide(L)'
;MHPNESALNSPSEKEAGLNSDNLPWIHSFETYVDFISYVLLSAPDDFPYEDFLRDDQQMNLDKAFDELRNGLVFVETRVKGAEILSRLKSLLDDSFLAYQEGNESTAAHLLQDFEAAVLRASR
;
A
#
# COMPACT_ATOMS: atom_id res chain seq x y z
N MET A 1 28.86 13.52 53.45
CA MET A 1 29.24 12.09 53.46
C MET A 1 28.20 11.36 52.65
N HIS A 2 28.48 11.11 51.36
CA HIS A 2 27.77 10.05 50.64
C HIS A 2 28.37 8.71 51.08
N PRO A 3 27.57 7.64 51.03
CA PRO A 3 27.91 6.57 50.11
C PRO A 3 26.74 6.11 49.23
N ASN A 4 27.18 5.53 48.12
CA ASN A 4 26.46 4.91 47.00
C ASN A 4 26.13 3.45 47.34
N GLU A 5 25.04 2.91 46.77
CA GLU A 5 24.89 1.55 46.19
C GLU A 5 23.42 1.40 45.75
N SER A 6 23.08 1.47 44.46
CA SER A 6 23.19 0.44 43.42
C SER A 6 22.04 -0.57 43.40
N ALA A 7 21.30 -0.49 42.28
CA ALA A 7 20.59 -1.56 41.57
C ALA A 7 19.29 -2.13 42.16
N LEU A 8 18.17 -1.74 41.55
CA LEU A 8 17.22 -2.69 40.97
C LEU A 8 16.75 -2.14 39.62
N ASN A 9 17.24 -2.80 38.57
CA ASN A 9 16.95 -2.58 37.17
C ASN A 9 15.80 -3.52 36.79
N SER A 10 14.74 -3.01 36.18
CA SER A 10 14.12 -3.65 35.01
C SER A 10 13.19 -2.66 34.27
N PRO A 11 13.14 -2.74 32.94
CA PRO A 11 12.66 -1.66 32.08
C PRO A 11 11.22 -1.91 31.65
N SER A 12 10.29 -1.04 32.05
CA SER A 12 8.95 -1.04 31.45
C SER A 12 9.06 -0.33 30.11
N GLU A 13 9.09 -1.17 29.07
CA GLU A 13 8.51 -0.89 27.77
C GLU A 13 8.94 0.45 27.17
N LYS A 14 10.02 0.36 26.38
CA LYS A 14 10.18 1.24 25.23
C LYS A 14 8.84 1.26 24.51
N GLU A 15 8.09 2.34 24.70
CA GLU A 15 7.12 2.82 23.74
C GLU A 15 7.85 2.79 22.40
N ALA A 16 7.57 1.75 21.63
CA ALA A 16 7.80 1.76 20.22
C ALA A 16 6.86 2.85 19.70
N GLY A 17 7.32 4.09 19.77
CA GLY A 17 6.89 5.14 18.89
C GLY A 17 7.23 4.67 17.47
N LEU A 18 6.41 3.78 16.93
CA LEU A 18 6.23 3.68 15.51
C LEU A 18 5.69 5.05 15.12
N ASN A 19 6.59 5.89 14.61
CA ASN A 19 6.17 6.98 13.76
C ASN A 19 5.41 6.32 12.60
N SER A 20 4.08 6.30 12.69
CA SER A 20 3.16 5.81 11.66
C SER A 20 3.27 6.58 10.35
N ASP A 21 4.16 7.58 10.29
CA ASP A 21 4.41 8.45 9.16
C ASP A 21 5.29 7.80 8.06
N ASN A 22 5.76 6.55 8.21
CA ASN A 22 6.66 5.99 7.18
C ASN A 22 6.83 4.45 7.17
N LEU A 23 5.77 3.67 7.43
CA LEU A 23 5.75 2.28 6.95
C LEU A 23 5.08 2.28 5.58
N PRO A 24 5.83 2.32 4.47
CA PRO A 24 5.19 2.22 3.17
C PRO A 24 4.54 0.83 3.11
N TRP A 25 3.24 0.79 2.85
CA TRP A 25 2.46 -0.44 2.65
C TRP A 25 3.14 -1.36 1.63
N ILE A 26 3.89 -0.74 0.73
CA ILE A 26 4.66 -1.36 -0.33
C ILE A 26 6.14 -1.03 -0.15
N HIS A 27 6.97 -2.04 0.06
CA HIS A 27 8.44 -1.88 0.15
C HIS A 27 9.22 -2.89 -0.71
N SER A 28 8.52 -3.73 -1.46
CA SER A 28 9.07 -4.68 -2.42
C SER A 28 8.03 -5.00 -3.49
N PHE A 29 8.42 -5.76 -4.51
CA PHE A 29 7.47 -6.22 -5.51
C PHE A 29 6.47 -7.25 -4.94
N GLU A 30 6.89 -8.09 -4.00
CA GLU A 30 5.99 -9.06 -3.34
C GLU A 30 4.89 -8.32 -2.58
N THR A 31 5.28 -7.35 -1.75
CA THR A 31 4.30 -6.50 -1.03
C THR A 31 3.47 -5.64 -1.96
N TYR A 32 3.99 -5.26 -3.13
CA TYR A 32 3.19 -4.61 -4.18
C TYR A 32 2.05 -5.51 -4.67
N VAL A 33 2.33 -6.78 -4.97
CA VAL A 33 1.33 -7.74 -5.43
C VAL A 33 0.30 -8.02 -4.34
N ASP A 34 0.74 -8.20 -3.10
CA ASP A 34 -0.16 -8.38 -1.96
C ASP A 34 -1.07 -7.15 -1.77
N PHE A 35 -0.52 -5.94 -1.96
CA PHE A 35 -1.28 -4.70 -1.85
C PHE A 35 -2.31 -4.55 -2.97
N ILE A 36 -2.01 -4.96 -4.21
CA ILE A 36 -3.03 -5.00 -5.29
C ILE A 36 -4.22 -5.88 -4.87
N SER A 37 -3.94 -7.06 -4.32
CA SER A 37 -4.99 -7.98 -3.84
C SER A 37 -5.81 -7.37 -2.71
N TYR A 38 -5.17 -6.67 -1.77
CA TYR A 38 -5.84 -5.94 -0.70
C TYR A 38 -6.80 -4.87 -1.24
N VAL A 39 -6.36 -4.08 -2.23
CA VAL A 39 -7.21 -3.05 -2.87
C VAL A 39 -8.37 -3.69 -3.65
N LEU A 40 -8.12 -4.77 -4.38
CA LEU A 40 -9.18 -5.50 -5.11
C LEU A 40 -10.30 -6.02 -4.21
N LEU A 41 -9.96 -6.44 -2.98
CA LEU A 41 -10.94 -6.96 -2.02
C LEU A 41 -11.69 -5.87 -1.26
N SER A 42 -11.12 -4.66 -1.20
CA SER A 42 -11.60 -3.60 -0.31
C SER A 42 -12.21 -2.40 -1.04
N ALA A 43 -11.80 -2.15 -2.28
CA ALA A 43 -12.29 -1.00 -3.03
C ALA A 43 -13.78 -1.17 -3.43
N PRO A 44 -14.57 -0.08 -3.47
CA PRO A 44 -14.13 1.31 -3.28
C PRO A 44 -14.05 1.79 -1.82
N ASP A 45 -14.81 1.20 -0.89
CA ASP A 45 -15.07 1.78 0.44
C ASP A 45 -15.09 0.78 1.61
N ASP A 46 -14.76 -0.49 1.37
CA ASP A 46 -14.71 -1.56 2.37
C ASP A 46 -13.28 -1.81 2.90
N PHE A 47 -12.46 -0.74 2.95
CA PHE A 47 -11.13 -0.81 3.55
C PHE A 47 -11.23 -1.10 5.06
N PRO A 48 -10.48 -2.08 5.59
CA PRO A 48 -10.48 -2.38 7.02
C PRO A 48 -10.17 -1.15 7.87
N TYR A 49 -10.96 -0.96 8.92
CA TYR A 49 -10.73 0.07 9.92
C TYR A 49 -9.73 -0.41 10.97
N GLU A 50 -8.67 0.36 11.18
CA GLU A 50 -7.61 0.05 12.15
C GLU A 50 -7.77 0.90 13.41
N ASP A 51 -7.96 0.28 14.57
CA ASP A 51 -8.26 0.97 15.84
C ASP A 51 -7.11 1.83 16.38
N PHE A 52 -5.89 1.58 15.91
CA PHE A 52 -4.68 2.33 16.21
C PHE A 52 -4.42 3.50 15.25
N LEU A 53 -5.20 3.65 14.18
CA LEU A 53 -5.10 4.77 13.24
C LEU A 53 -6.18 5.83 13.52
N ARG A 54 -5.82 7.10 13.33
CA ARG A 54 -6.81 8.18 13.32
C ARG A 54 -7.65 8.13 12.04
N ASP A 55 -8.83 8.75 12.05
CA ASP A 55 -9.72 8.85 10.88
C ASP A 55 -9.00 9.39 9.63
N ASP A 56 -8.16 10.41 9.79
CA ASP A 56 -7.37 11.01 8.71
C ASP A 56 -6.22 10.10 8.22
N GLN A 57 -5.92 9.03 8.95
CA GLN A 57 -4.89 8.04 8.64
C GLN A 57 -5.47 6.74 8.07
N GLN A 58 -6.76 6.47 8.28
CA GLN A 58 -7.44 5.28 7.74
C GLN A 58 -7.24 5.15 6.23
N MET A 59 -7.09 3.91 5.77
CA MET A 59 -7.00 3.64 4.33
C MET A 59 -8.32 4.01 3.66
N ASN A 60 -8.21 4.56 2.46
CA ASN A 60 -9.34 4.85 1.59
C ASN A 60 -8.90 4.70 0.13
N LEU A 61 -9.85 4.83 -0.79
CA LEU A 61 -9.59 4.67 -2.22
C LEU A 61 -8.45 5.57 -2.73
N ASP A 62 -8.47 6.86 -2.37
CA ASP A 62 -7.46 7.82 -2.83
C ASP A 62 -6.04 7.40 -2.38
N LYS A 63 -5.88 7.10 -1.09
CA LYS A 63 -4.61 6.66 -0.52
C LYS A 63 -4.15 5.34 -1.11
N ALA A 64 -5.05 4.39 -1.30
CA ALA A 64 -4.74 3.09 -1.88
C ALA A 64 -4.17 3.24 -3.30
N PHE A 65 -4.80 4.07 -4.14
CA PHE A 65 -4.31 4.31 -5.49
C PHE A 65 -3.02 5.15 -5.52
N ASP A 66 -2.84 6.07 -4.59
CA ASP A 66 -1.56 6.79 -4.44
C ASP A 66 -0.41 5.86 -4.02
N GLU A 67 -0.65 4.93 -3.10
CA GLU A 67 0.31 3.88 -2.74
C GLU A 67 0.63 2.97 -3.94
N LEU A 68 -0.38 2.54 -4.72
CA LEU A 68 -0.16 1.76 -5.93
C LEU A 68 0.66 2.52 -6.98
N ARG A 69 0.46 3.83 -7.15
CA ARG A 69 1.26 4.66 -8.06
C ARG A 69 2.70 4.78 -7.57
N ASN A 70 2.91 5.09 -6.29
CA ASN A 70 4.23 5.22 -5.70
C ASN A 70 5.01 3.90 -5.75
N GLY A 71 4.31 2.78 -5.50
CA GLY A 71 4.88 1.44 -5.52
C GLY A 71 5.29 0.94 -6.91
N LEU A 72 4.89 1.60 -8.01
CA LEU A 72 5.32 1.21 -9.37
C LEU A 72 6.84 1.17 -9.52
N VAL A 73 7.59 1.91 -8.70
CA VAL A 73 9.06 1.83 -8.67
C VAL A 73 9.55 0.39 -8.46
N PHE A 74 8.85 -0.42 -7.65
CA PHE A 74 9.20 -1.82 -7.43
C PHE A 74 8.86 -2.70 -8.64
N VAL A 75 7.78 -2.39 -9.35
CA VAL A 75 7.42 -3.04 -10.61
C VAL A 75 8.45 -2.76 -11.71
N GLU A 76 8.90 -1.52 -11.84
CA GLU A 76 9.91 -1.07 -12.81
C GLU A 76 11.26 -1.81 -12.65
N THR A 77 11.57 -2.32 -11.45
CA THR A 77 12.76 -3.15 -11.23
C THR A 77 12.69 -4.49 -11.95
N ARG A 78 11.49 -5.09 -12.10
CA ARG A 78 11.28 -6.44 -12.68
C ARG A 78 10.74 -6.41 -14.10
N VAL A 79 9.84 -5.48 -14.38
CA VAL A 79 9.22 -5.31 -15.70
C VAL A 79 10.08 -4.42 -16.57
N LYS A 80 10.40 -4.87 -17.79
CA LYS A 80 11.15 -4.09 -18.78
C LYS A 80 10.26 -3.75 -19.96
N GLY A 81 10.43 -2.52 -20.47
CA GLY A 81 9.71 -2.03 -21.65
C GLY A 81 8.81 -0.84 -21.32
N ALA A 82 9.11 0.30 -21.94
CA ALA A 82 8.37 1.55 -21.72
C ALA A 82 6.88 1.42 -22.07
N GLU A 83 6.54 0.63 -23.09
CA GLU A 83 5.14 0.41 -23.50
C GLU A 83 4.34 -0.33 -22.42
N ILE A 84 4.92 -1.37 -21.80
CA ILE A 84 4.24 -2.11 -20.73
C ILE A 84 4.06 -1.21 -19.52
N LEU A 85 5.09 -0.47 -19.12
CA LEU A 85 5.01 0.45 -17.99
C LEU A 85 3.98 1.57 -18.23
N SER A 86 3.90 2.09 -19.46
CA SER A 86 2.87 3.06 -19.83
C SER A 86 1.47 2.47 -19.72
N ARG A 87 1.28 1.23 -20.21
CA ARG A 87 0.00 0.53 -20.12
C ARG A 87 -0.41 0.30 -18.66
N LEU A 88 0.52 -0.10 -17.80
CA LEU A 88 0.26 -0.31 -16.38
C LEU A 88 -0.21 0.98 -15.71
N LYS A 89 0.44 2.11 -15.99
CA LYS A 89 0.02 3.44 -15.49
C LYS A 89 -1.39 3.79 -15.96
N SER A 90 -1.69 3.61 -17.25
CA SER A 90 -3.02 3.86 -17.80
C SER A 90 -4.11 3.00 -17.16
N LEU A 91 -3.88 1.69 -17.00
CA LEU A 91 -4.86 0.80 -16.36
C LEU A 91 -5.17 1.23 -14.92
N LEU A 92 -4.15 1.65 -14.17
CA LEU A 92 -4.31 2.09 -12.80
C LEU A 92 -5.10 3.41 -12.73
N ASP A 93 -4.78 4.39 -13.59
CA ASP A 93 -5.50 5.66 -13.63
C ASP A 93 -6.95 5.49 -14.13
N ASP A 94 -7.20 4.66 -15.14
CA ASP A 94 -8.53 4.38 -15.65
C ASP A 94 -9.39 3.65 -14.60
N SER A 95 -8.79 2.72 -13.84
CA SER A 95 -9.47 2.03 -12.73
C SER A 95 -9.87 3.01 -11.62
N PHE A 96 -8.96 3.91 -11.24
CA PHE A 96 -9.23 4.94 -10.23
C PHE A 96 -10.39 5.85 -10.65
N LEU A 97 -10.34 6.39 -11.88
CA LEU A 97 -11.40 7.24 -12.42
C LEU A 97 -12.75 6.50 -12.45
N ALA A 98 -12.76 5.23 -12.86
CA ALA A 98 -13.98 4.44 -12.85
C ALA A 98 -14.56 4.25 -11.44
N TYR A 99 -13.73 4.01 -10.40
CA TYR A 99 -14.22 3.99 -9.02
C TYR A 99 -14.77 5.35 -8.58
N GLN A 100 -14.10 6.45 -8.91
CA GLN A 100 -14.57 7.81 -8.59
C GLN A 100 -15.91 8.16 -9.25
N GLU A 101 -16.19 7.59 -10.42
CA GLU A 101 -17.46 7.72 -11.13
C GLU A 101 -18.57 6.76 -10.62
N GLY A 102 -18.25 5.87 -9.67
CA GLY A 102 -19.17 4.83 -9.18
C GLY A 102 -19.33 3.63 -10.11
N ASN A 103 -18.45 3.50 -11.12
CA ASN A 103 -18.44 2.38 -12.07
C ASN A 103 -17.63 1.19 -11.53
N GLU A 104 -18.01 0.66 -10.37
CA GLU A 104 -17.26 -0.35 -9.59
C GLU A 104 -16.88 -1.60 -10.40
N SER A 105 -17.80 -2.18 -11.16
CA SER A 105 -17.51 -3.37 -11.97
C SER A 105 -16.45 -3.11 -13.03
N THR A 106 -16.51 -1.96 -13.70
CA THR A 106 -15.49 -1.56 -14.68
C THR A 106 -14.15 -1.30 -13.99
N ALA A 107 -14.18 -0.61 -12.86
CA ALA A 107 -13.00 -0.29 -12.08
C ALA A 107 -12.27 -1.55 -11.58
N ALA A 108 -13.00 -2.52 -11.05
CA ALA A 108 -12.47 -3.80 -10.58
C ALA A 108 -11.86 -4.62 -11.73
N HIS A 109 -12.52 -4.66 -12.90
CA HIS A 109 -11.96 -5.34 -14.07
C HIS A 109 -10.66 -4.70 -14.57
N LEU A 110 -10.58 -3.36 -14.58
CA LEU A 110 -9.35 -2.65 -14.94
C LEU A 110 -8.22 -2.93 -13.95
N LEU A 111 -8.51 -3.00 -12.65
CA LEU A 111 -7.52 -3.33 -11.62
C LEU A 111 -7.07 -4.80 -11.69
N GLN A 112 -7.96 -5.72 -12.06
CA GLN A 112 -7.62 -7.12 -12.34
C GLN A 112 -6.73 -7.24 -13.58
N ASP A 113 -7.02 -6.49 -14.65
CA ASP A 113 -6.19 -6.43 -15.85
C ASP A 113 -4.80 -5.86 -15.54
N PHE A 114 -4.73 -4.86 -14.65
CA PHE A 114 -3.49 -4.32 -14.12
C PHE A 114 -2.68 -5.40 -13.39
N GLU A 115 -3.28 -6.09 -12.41
CA GLU A 115 -2.64 -7.19 -11.67
C GLU A 115 -2.10 -8.27 -12.62
N ALA A 116 -2.94 -8.74 -13.55
CA ALA A 116 -2.56 -9.76 -14.52
C ALA A 116 -1.40 -9.32 -15.40
N ALA A 117 -1.37 -8.06 -15.81
CA ALA A 117 -0.28 -7.49 -16.59
C ALA A 117 1.03 -7.43 -15.78
N VAL A 118 0.99 -7.01 -14.51
CA VAL A 118 2.15 -7.01 -13.59
C VAL A 118 2.71 -8.43 -13.46
N LEU A 119 1.88 -9.40 -13.10
CA LEU A 119 2.28 -10.79 -12.87
C LEU A 119 2.78 -11.51 -14.14
N ARG A 120 2.28 -11.12 -15.32
CA ARG A 120 2.75 -11.68 -16.59
C ARG A 120 4.10 -11.09 -16.98
N ALA A 121 4.29 -9.79 -16.76
CA ALA A 121 5.49 -9.09 -17.21
C ALA A 121 6.70 -9.27 -16.26
N SER A 122 6.47 -9.75 -15.03
CA SER A 122 7.51 -10.01 -14.03
C SER A 122 8.08 -11.43 -14.04
N ARG A 123 7.68 -12.26 -15.01
CA ARG A 123 8.12 -13.66 -15.15
C ARG A 123 9.36 -13.81 -16.01
#